data_AF-A0A1I0S9L6-F1
#
_entry.id   AF-A0A1I0S9L6-F1
#
_cell.length_a   1.000
_cell.length_b   1.000
_cell.length_c   1.000
_cell.angle_alpha   90.00
_cell.angle_beta   90.00
_cell.angle_gamma   90.00
#
_symmetry.space_group_name_H-M   'P 1'
#
loop_
_entity.id
_entity.type
_entity.pdbx_description
1 polymer ?
#
loop_
_entity_poly.entity_id
_entity_poly.type
_entity_poly.pdbx_seq_one_letter_code
_entity_poly.pdbx_strand_id
1 'polypeptide(L)'
;MKKMNFLHPHGWKALLAMLLCLFFFMMPARSADREIGGYVDRAEDRFVRNVWNFIKNFQGWQNIGMHRYQEVQYFWAEPFEFDSDHQDFVDKMDLAYVAAHGNSYYVQTNQSTSTGVDLRSCPAYGDLATGGDLEFLIIESCSTVASAPEAPASGDWWTPWTSIFHGLHQLAGFRTLSYSDNGIPNRYANLLKANGGVWQSWFSAVDGERTFSGSTYSTYPGFASAIIYTTTENDRLGNYAADPAGGANNMKTWWQF
;
A
#
# COMPACT_ATOMS: atom_id res chain seq x y z
N MET A 1 -56.59 27.05 -48.35
CA MET A 1 -55.19 26.57 -48.42
C MET A 1 -54.41 27.14 -47.24
N LYS A 2 -53.94 26.28 -46.33
CA LYS A 2 -53.23 26.67 -45.10
C LYS A 2 -51.71 26.62 -45.41
N LYS A 3 -51.03 27.77 -45.35
CA LYS A 3 -49.55 27.84 -45.51
C LYS A 3 -48.89 27.16 -44.30
N MET A 4 -48.16 26.07 -44.54
CA MET A 4 -47.27 25.47 -43.55
C MET A 4 -46.00 26.31 -43.47
N ASN A 5 -45.76 26.91 -42.30
CA ASN A 5 -44.52 27.61 -42.00
C ASN A 5 -43.44 26.56 -41.71
N PHE A 6 -42.45 26.48 -42.59
CA PHE A 6 -41.27 25.65 -42.39
C PHE A 6 -40.38 26.26 -41.29
N LEU A 7 -39.93 25.40 -40.38
CA LEU A 7 -39.01 25.72 -39.28
C LEU A 7 -37.74 26.40 -39.79
N HIS A 8 -37.30 27.45 -39.07
CA HIS A 8 -36.13 28.26 -39.41
C HIS A 8 -34.81 27.44 -39.45
N PRO A 9 -33.90 27.71 -40.41
CA PRO A 9 -32.69 26.93 -40.70
C PRO A 9 -31.54 27.05 -39.66
N HIS A 10 -31.79 27.59 -38.46
CA HIS A 10 -30.74 27.85 -37.45
C HIS A 10 -30.69 26.83 -36.30
N GLY A 11 -31.73 26.02 -36.10
CA GLY A 11 -31.80 25.08 -34.96
C GLY A 11 -30.79 23.93 -35.00
N TRP A 12 -30.39 23.49 -36.19
CA TRP A 12 -29.52 22.31 -36.35
C TRP A 12 -28.07 22.56 -35.92
N LYS A 13 -27.57 23.80 -36.07
CA LYS A 13 -26.19 24.15 -35.68
C LYS A 13 -26.01 24.14 -34.15
N ALA A 14 -27.02 24.62 -33.41
CA ALA A 14 -27.02 24.59 -31.95
C ALA A 14 -27.13 23.15 -31.42
N LEU A 15 -27.96 22.32 -32.06
CA LEU A 15 -28.08 20.90 -31.72
C LEU A 15 -26.76 20.13 -31.99
N LEU A 16 -26.10 20.41 -33.11
CA LEU A 16 -24.82 19.77 -33.47
C LEU A 16 -23.70 20.18 -32.51
N ALA A 17 -23.61 21.46 -32.13
CA ALA A 17 -22.64 21.95 -31.15
C ALA A 17 -22.87 21.34 -29.76
N MET A 18 -24.14 21.23 -29.33
CA MET A 18 -24.50 20.62 -28.04
C MET A 18 -24.20 19.10 -28.03
N LEU A 19 -24.45 18.39 -29.14
CA LEU A 19 -24.07 16.98 -29.30
C LEU A 19 -22.54 16.79 -29.28
N LEU A 20 -21.78 17.64 -29.98
CA LEU A 20 -20.31 17.61 -29.96
C LEU A 20 -19.75 17.87 -28.55
N CYS A 21 -20.32 18.80 -27.79
CA CYS A 21 -19.94 19.01 -26.39
C CYS A 21 -20.22 17.77 -25.54
N LEU A 22 -21.37 17.10 -25.72
CA LEU A 22 -21.70 15.86 -24.98
C LEU A 22 -20.74 14.71 -25.31
N PHE A 23 -20.24 14.60 -26.55
CA PHE A 23 -19.25 13.58 -26.92
C PHE A 23 -17.86 13.83 -26.30
N PHE A 24 -17.47 15.07 -26.05
CA PHE A 24 -16.21 15.38 -25.36
C PHE A 24 -16.24 15.01 -23.87
N PHE A 25 -17.41 15.02 -23.22
CA PHE A 25 -17.58 14.58 -21.83
C PHE A 25 -17.69 13.06 -21.65
N MET A 26 -17.70 12.28 -22.74
CA MET A 26 -17.78 10.81 -22.70
C MET A 26 -16.44 10.11 -22.96
N MET A 27 -15.31 10.82 -22.96
CA MET A 27 -14.03 10.12 -22.91
C MET A 27 -14.00 9.32 -21.61
N PRO A 28 -13.81 7.99 -21.65
CA PRO A 28 -13.68 7.21 -20.44
C PRO A 28 -12.50 7.79 -19.67
N ALA A 29 -12.74 8.30 -18.46
CA ALA A 29 -11.67 8.64 -17.54
C ALA A 29 -10.82 7.37 -17.41
N ARG A 30 -9.59 7.42 -17.93
CA ARG A 30 -8.67 6.30 -17.79
C ARG A 30 -8.31 6.25 -16.31
N SER A 31 -8.50 5.10 -15.68
CA SER A 31 -7.91 4.83 -14.37
C SER A 31 -6.43 5.14 -14.45
N ALA A 32 -5.91 5.89 -13.47
CA ALA A 32 -4.47 6.04 -13.33
C ALA A 32 -3.85 4.65 -13.10
N ASP A 33 -2.78 4.37 -13.83
CA ASP A 33 -1.98 3.14 -13.70
C ASP A 33 -1.17 3.25 -12.42
N ARG A 34 -1.10 2.15 -11.68
CA ARG A 34 -0.44 2.05 -10.38
C ARG A 34 0.32 0.73 -10.26
N GLU A 35 1.49 0.77 -9.66
CA GLU A 35 2.46 -0.31 -9.62
C GLU A 35 2.50 -1.03 -8.26
N ILE A 36 2.61 -2.35 -8.30
CA ILE A 36 2.81 -3.19 -7.10
C ILE A 36 4.15 -3.93 -7.19
N GLY A 37 4.93 -3.85 -6.12
CA GLY A 37 6.16 -4.61 -5.94
C GLY A 37 6.06 -5.65 -4.83
N GLY A 38 6.67 -6.82 -5.06
CA GLY A 38 6.84 -7.86 -4.06
C GLY A 38 8.31 -8.14 -3.76
N TYR A 39 8.70 -8.13 -2.48
CA TYR A 39 10.09 -8.30 -2.05
C TYR A 39 10.21 -9.41 -1.01
N VAL A 40 11.05 -10.39 -1.31
CA VAL A 40 11.09 -11.66 -0.57
C VAL A 40 12.43 -11.87 0.10
N ASP A 41 12.47 -12.04 1.41
CA ASP A 41 13.67 -12.63 2.02
C ASP A 41 13.82 -14.09 1.56
N ARG A 42 15.01 -14.41 1.05
CA ARG A 42 15.33 -15.74 0.53
C ARG A 42 15.46 -16.80 1.64
N ALA A 43 15.41 -16.42 2.92
CA ALA A 43 15.67 -17.31 4.05
C ALA A 43 14.75 -18.54 4.11
N GLU A 44 13.47 -18.41 3.76
CA GLU A 44 12.50 -19.50 3.90
C GLU A 44 11.42 -19.48 2.81
N ASP A 45 10.99 -20.67 2.36
CA ASP A 45 9.96 -20.81 1.32
C ASP A 45 8.62 -20.17 1.71
N ARG A 46 8.34 -20.01 3.01
CA ARG A 46 7.12 -19.34 3.49
C ARG A 46 7.06 -17.87 3.09
N PHE A 47 8.20 -17.19 2.99
CA PHE A 47 8.23 -15.79 2.55
C PHE A 47 7.90 -15.67 1.07
N VAL A 48 8.44 -16.58 0.25
CA VAL A 48 8.07 -16.72 -1.17
C VAL A 48 6.57 -16.91 -1.31
N ARG A 49 5.99 -17.86 -0.56
CA ARG A 49 4.55 -18.12 -0.60
C ARG A 49 3.75 -16.91 -0.14
N ASN A 50 4.18 -16.20 0.90
CA ASN A 50 3.47 -15.03 1.40
C ASN A 50 3.41 -13.91 0.37
N VAL A 51 4.56 -13.48 -0.15
CA VAL A 51 4.60 -12.42 -1.17
C VAL A 51 3.86 -12.87 -2.43
N TRP A 52 4.12 -14.09 -2.92
CA TRP A 52 3.41 -14.61 -4.09
C TRP A 52 1.89 -14.64 -3.88
N ASN A 53 1.42 -15.07 -2.72
CA ASN A 53 0.00 -15.08 -2.38
C ASN A 53 -0.61 -13.69 -2.32
N PHE A 54 0.17 -12.64 -2.06
CA PHE A 54 -0.29 -11.26 -2.23
C PHE A 54 -0.27 -10.86 -3.71
N ILE A 55 0.91 -10.76 -4.33
CA ILE A 55 1.08 -10.12 -5.65
C ILE A 55 0.33 -10.84 -6.77
N LYS A 56 0.13 -12.17 -6.66
CA LYS A 56 -0.61 -12.93 -7.69
C LYS A 56 -2.05 -12.44 -7.87
N ASN A 57 -2.61 -11.77 -6.85
CA ASN A 57 -3.96 -11.20 -6.92
C ASN A 57 -4.06 -9.98 -7.82
N PHE A 58 -2.92 -9.44 -8.26
CA PHE A 58 -2.78 -8.29 -9.13
C PHE A 58 -2.14 -8.64 -10.47
N GLN A 59 -2.12 -9.93 -10.83
CA GLN A 59 -1.67 -10.40 -12.15
C GLN A 59 -2.47 -9.75 -13.27
N GLY A 60 -1.84 -8.78 -13.93
CA GLY A 60 -2.48 -7.90 -14.90
C GLY A 60 -3.40 -6.86 -14.25
N TRP A 61 -3.75 -5.83 -15.02
CA TRP A 61 -4.49 -4.66 -14.54
C TRP A 61 -5.82 -4.99 -13.82
N GLN A 62 -5.89 -4.65 -12.54
CA GLN A 62 -7.09 -4.71 -11.70
C GLN A 62 -7.66 -3.31 -11.51
N ASN A 63 -8.89 -3.05 -11.96
CA ASN A 63 -9.56 -1.77 -11.72
C ASN A 63 -10.07 -1.70 -10.27
N ILE A 64 -9.66 -0.68 -9.53
CA ILE A 64 -10.07 -0.44 -8.15
C ILE A 64 -10.39 1.05 -8.04
N GLY A 65 -11.67 1.40 -7.85
CA GLY A 65 -12.10 2.80 -7.85
C GLY A 65 -11.67 3.57 -9.10
N MET A 66 -10.93 4.67 -8.91
CA MET A 66 -10.42 5.55 -9.97
C MET A 66 -9.02 5.15 -10.48
N HIS A 67 -8.44 4.09 -9.93
CA HIS A 67 -7.10 3.61 -10.27
C HIS A 67 -7.17 2.20 -10.86
N ARG A 68 -6.06 1.74 -11.41
CA ARG A 68 -5.86 0.32 -11.73
C ARG A 68 -4.46 -0.10 -11.34
N TYR A 69 -4.34 -1.28 -10.75
CA TYR A 69 -3.09 -1.79 -10.19
C TYR A 69 -2.62 -3.03 -10.94
N GLN A 70 -1.32 -3.16 -11.11
CA GLN A 70 -0.68 -4.37 -11.64
C GLN A 70 0.61 -4.66 -10.88
N GLU A 71 0.93 -5.94 -10.69
CA GLU A 71 2.25 -6.32 -10.21
C GLU A 71 3.31 -6.13 -11.31
N VAL A 72 4.37 -5.38 -11.01
CA VAL A 72 5.44 -5.10 -11.98
C VAL A 72 6.81 -5.52 -11.49
N GLN A 73 6.95 -5.79 -10.19
CA GLN A 73 8.21 -6.22 -9.58
C GLN A 73 7.98 -7.40 -8.63
N TYR A 74 8.86 -8.39 -8.72
CA TYR A 74 8.92 -9.51 -7.80
C TYR A 74 10.36 -9.98 -7.65
N PHE A 75 11.02 -9.55 -6.57
CA PHE A 75 12.45 -9.73 -6.37
C PHE A 75 12.77 -10.44 -5.06
N TRP A 76 13.96 -11.04 -5.02
CA TRP A 76 14.59 -11.37 -3.75
C TRP A 76 15.03 -10.08 -3.11
N ALA A 77 14.53 -9.80 -1.91
CA ALA A 77 14.83 -8.61 -1.16
C ALA A 77 16.34 -8.52 -0.93
N GLU A 78 16.94 -7.40 -1.34
CA GLU A 78 18.33 -7.01 -1.12
C GLU A 78 18.37 -5.58 -0.53
N PRO A 79 19.38 -5.21 0.28
CA PRO A 79 19.40 -3.89 0.92
C PRO A 79 19.32 -2.71 -0.05
N PHE A 80 19.99 -2.82 -1.21
CA PHE A 80 20.03 -1.74 -2.21
C PHE A 80 18.65 -1.36 -2.76
N GLU A 81 17.69 -2.29 -2.74
CA GLU A 81 16.31 -2.05 -3.19
C GLU A 81 15.53 -1.13 -2.24
N PHE A 82 16.02 -0.97 -1.01
CA PHE A 82 15.47 -0.12 0.04
C PHE A 82 16.36 1.10 0.36
N ASP A 83 17.64 1.08 0.01
CA ASP A 83 18.57 2.17 0.31
C ASP A 83 19.09 2.92 -0.92
N SER A 84 20.09 2.43 -1.65
CA SER A 84 20.79 3.19 -2.67
C SER A 84 20.01 3.35 -3.96
N ASP A 85 19.16 2.36 -4.29
CA ASP A 85 18.44 2.28 -5.55
C ASP A 85 16.92 2.26 -5.31
N HIS A 86 16.45 2.67 -4.12
CA HIS A 86 15.03 2.59 -3.73
C HIS A 86 14.07 3.17 -4.79
N GLN A 87 14.45 4.23 -5.49
CA GLN A 87 13.67 4.90 -6.55
C GLN A 87 13.52 4.08 -7.84
N ASP A 88 14.26 2.99 -7.99
CA ASP A 88 14.08 2.00 -9.06
C ASP A 88 13.33 0.74 -8.58
N PHE A 89 13.16 0.60 -7.27
CA PHE A 89 12.60 -0.57 -6.60
C PHE A 89 11.50 -0.17 -5.62
N VAL A 90 11.71 -0.30 -4.30
CA VAL A 90 10.65 -0.22 -3.29
C VAL A 90 9.89 1.09 -3.36
N ASP A 91 10.61 2.19 -3.54
CA ASP A 91 10.06 3.55 -3.56
C ASP A 91 9.46 3.92 -4.92
N LYS A 92 9.67 3.13 -5.97
CA LYS A 92 9.06 3.35 -7.29
C LYS A 92 7.63 2.85 -7.39
N MET A 93 7.23 1.96 -6.50
CA MET A 93 5.92 1.29 -6.53
C MET A 93 4.91 2.11 -5.74
N ASP A 94 3.65 2.21 -6.16
CA ASP A 94 2.61 2.78 -5.28
C ASP A 94 2.33 1.89 -4.06
N LEU A 95 2.53 0.57 -4.20
CA LEU A 95 2.44 -0.36 -3.08
C LEU A 95 3.56 -1.40 -3.13
N ALA A 96 4.30 -1.53 -2.03
CA ALA A 96 5.30 -2.56 -1.83
C ALA A 96 4.85 -3.55 -0.74
N TYR A 97 4.92 -4.86 -1.04
CA TYR A 97 4.66 -5.93 -0.09
C TYR A 97 5.93 -6.73 0.17
N VAL A 98 6.36 -6.77 1.43
CA VAL A 98 7.59 -7.40 1.88
C VAL A 98 7.26 -8.56 2.81
N ALA A 99 7.86 -9.73 2.61
CA ALA A 99 7.83 -10.80 3.62
C ALA A 99 9.25 -11.26 3.94
N ALA A 100 9.59 -11.24 5.23
CA ALA A 100 10.94 -11.49 5.70
C ALA A 100 10.98 -11.82 7.19
N HIS A 101 12.14 -12.24 7.68
CA HIS A 101 12.47 -12.07 9.09
C HIS A 101 12.68 -10.60 9.44
N GLY A 102 12.55 -10.27 10.72
CA GLY A 102 12.58 -8.88 11.16
C GLY A 102 12.77 -8.74 12.65
N ASN A 103 13.00 -7.48 13.00
CA ASN A 103 13.03 -6.97 14.36
C ASN A 103 12.55 -5.52 14.32
N SER A 104 12.39 -4.86 15.46
CA SER A 104 11.97 -3.46 15.52
C SER A 104 12.76 -2.58 14.55
N TYR A 105 12.04 -1.98 13.60
CA TYR A 105 12.55 -1.10 12.54
C TYR A 105 13.48 -1.77 11.50
N TYR A 106 13.61 -3.10 11.53
CA TYR A 106 14.57 -3.83 10.72
C TYR A 106 13.92 -4.97 9.93
N VAL A 107 14.33 -5.11 8.69
CA VAL A 107 13.93 -6.18 7.76
C VAL A 107 15.17 -6.96 7.35
N GLN A 108 15.19 -8.28 7.55
CA GLN A 108 16.26 -9.12 7.01
C GLN A 108 16.09 -9.29 5.50
N THR A 109 17.20 -9.33 4.77
CA THR A 109 17.23 -9.49 3.32
C THR A 109 18.23 -10.57 2.95
N ASN A 110 17.97 -11.28 1.86
CA ASN A 110 18.89 -12.24 1.24
C ASN A 110 19.55 -13.28 2.18
N GLN A 111 18.75 -14.14 2.82
CA GLN A 111 19.23 -15.39 3.46
C GLN A 111 20.23 -15.23 4.64
N SER A 112 20.45 -14.02 5.12
CA SER A 112 21.54 -13.71 6.04
C SER A 112 20.99 -13.01 7.27
N THR A 113 21.17 -13.63 8.44
CA THR A 113 20.89 -13.00 9.75
C THR A 113 21.70 -11.71 9.99
N SER A 114 22.65 -11.40 9.11
CA SER A 114 23.55 -10.25 9.16
C SER A 114 23.36 -9.24 8.01
N THR A 115 22.42 -9.49 7.09
CA THR A 115 22.12 -8.60 5.97
C THR A 115 20.67 -8.18 6.06
N GLY A 116 20.42 -6.89 5.90
CA GLY A 116 19.09 -6.33 6.03
C GLY A 116 19.13 -4.83 6.08
N VAL A 117 17.96 -4.27 6.35
CA VAL A 117 17.67 -2.87 6.18
C VAL A 117 17.14 -2.34 7.50
N ASP A 118 17.83 -1.33 8.02
CA ASP A 118 17.33 -0.52 9.12
C ASP A 118 16.54 0.65 8.55
N LEU A 119 15.21 0.57 8.65
CA LEU A 119 14.27 1.54 8.09
C LEU A 119 14.46 2.95 8.68
N ARG A 120 15.09 3.07 9.86
CA ARG A 120 15.43 4.35 10.48
C ARG A 120 16.51 5.12 9.72
N SER A 121 17.26 4.42 8.87
CA SER A 121 18.36 4.95 8.07
C SER A 121 18.08 4.92 6.57
N CYS A 122 16.96 4.35 6.14
CA CYS A 122 16.51 4.42 4.76
C CYS A 122 16.26 5.87 4.33
N PRO A 123 16.40 6.15 3.02
CA PRO A 123 16.02 7.44 2.46
C PRO A 123 14.50 7.67 2.57
N ALA A 124 14.11 8.90 2.24
CA ALA A 124 12.73 9.32 2.10
C ALA A 124 11.99 8.44 1.07
N TYR A 125 10.79 7.94 1.44
CA TYR A 125 9.88 7.26 0.53
C TYR A 125 8.64 8.11 0.23
N GLY A 126 8.11 7.93 -0.98
CA GLY A 126 6.98 8.65 -1.56
C GLY A 126 7.30 10.10 -1.93
N ASP A 127 8.57 10.51 -1.88
CA ASP A 127 8.94 11.89 -2.19
C ASP A 127 9.05 12.11 -3.70
N LEU A 128 7.94 12.56 -4.30
CA LEU A 128 7.85 12.91 -5.72
C LEU A 128 8.89 13.94 -6.16
N ALA A 129 9.40 14.80 -5.26
CA ALA A 129 10.43 15.78 -5.62
C ALA A 129 11.78 15.11 -5.93
N THR A 130 11.98 13.90 -5.42
CA THR A 130 13.18 13.09 -5.67
C THR A 130 12.93 11.96 -6.67
N GLY A 131 11.67 11.64 -6.96
CA GLY A 131 11.27 10.58 -7.90
C GLY A 131 10.75 9.30 -7.23
N GLY A 132 10.52 9.32 -5.91
CA GLY A 132 9.78 8.27 -5.20
C GLY A 132 8.26 8.46 -5.36
N ASP A 133 7.52 7.36 -5.37
CA ASP A 133 6.06 7.29 -5.59
C ASP A 133 5.40 6.25 -4.64
N LEU A 134 6.10 5.81 -3.60
CA LEU A 134 5.57 4.83 -2.65
C LEU A 134 4.55 5.41 -1.67
N GLU A 135 3.30 5.01 -1.86
CA GLU A 135 2.18 5.36 -1.00
C GLU A 135 2.03 4.37 0.17
N PHE A 136 2.19 3.07 -0.11
CA PHE A 136 1.84 2.02 0.85
C PHE A 136 2.94 0.97 0.97
N LEU A 137 3.53 0.87 2.16
CA LEU A 137 4.52 -0.17 2.49
C LEU A 137 3.91 -1.18 3.45
N ILE A 138 3.88 -2.45 3.06
CA ILE A 138 3.34 -3.54 3.88
C ILE A 138 4.46 -4.53 4.17
N ILE A 139 4.76 -4.72 5.46
CA ILE A 139 5.84 -5.59 5.91
C ILE A 139 5.28 -6.72 6.76
N GLU A 140 5.15 -7.90 6.17
CA GLU A 140 4.83 -9.13 6.86
C GLU A 140 6.10 -9.74 7.48
N SER A 141 6.50 -9.18 8.63
CA SER A 141 7.72 -9.58 9.32
C SER A 141 7.59 -9.43 10.84
N CYS A 142 8.39 -10.20 11.60
CA CYS A 142 8.34 -10.23 13.06
C CYS A 142 8.74 -8.87 13.67
N SER A 143 7.81 -8.25 14.39
CA SER A 143 8.04 -7.06 15.21
C SER A 143 8.63 -5.85 14.46
N THR A 144 8.55 -5.81 13.13
CA THR A 144 9.19 -4.76 12.34
C THR A 144 8.50 -3.41 12.50
N VAL A 145 7.17 -3.37 12.46
CA VAL A 145 6.40 -2.12 12.54
C VAL A 145 6.12 -1.79 14.00
N ALA A 146 7.17 -1.52 14.76
CA ALA A 146 7.06 -1.07 16.14
C ALA A 146 6.18 0.20 16.27
N SER A 147 5.25 0.17 17.22
CA SER A 147 4.21 1.18 17.43
C SER A 147 4.33 1.82 18.82
N ALA A 148 3.38 2.70 19.18
CA ALA A 148 3.42 3.42 20.47
C ALA A 148 3.66 2.53 21.70
N PRO A 149 3.08 1.31 21.82
CA PRO A 149 3.37 0.44 22.95
C PRO A 149 4.81 -0.11 23.03
N GLU A 150 5.54 -0.14 21.91
CA GLU A 150 6.94 -0.59 21.83
C GLU A 150 7.93 0.56 22.05
N ALA A 151 7.45 1.80 22.19
CA ALA A 151 8.33 2.94 22.39
C ALA A 151 9.14 2.86 23.68
N PRO A 152 10.34 3.49 23.70
CA PRO A 152 11.05 3.74 24.93
C PRO A 152 10.20 4.53 25.93
N ALA A 153 10.63 4.57 27.19
CA ALA A 153 9.93 5.29 28.26
C ALA A 153 9.72 6.79 27.99
N SER A 154 10.47 7.38 27.05
CA SER A 154 10.24 8.76 26.57
C SER A 154 8.96 8.92 25.76
N GLY A 155 8.33 7.82 25.31
CA GLY A 155 7.16 7.83 24.44
C GLY A 155 7.47 8.14 22.97
N ASP A 156 8.75 8.23 22.60
CA ASP A 156 9.19 8.51 21.24
C ASP A 156 9.03 7.28 20.33
N TRP A 157 7.82 7.14 19.77
CA TRP A 157 7.49 6.09 18.80
C TRP A 157 7.62 6.55 17.36
N TRP A 158 7.61 7.86 17.09
CA TRP A 158 7.49 8.42 15.74
C TRP A 158 8.85 8.74 15.11
N THR A 159 9.85 9.20 15.88
CA THR A 159 11.15 9.60 15.32
C THR A 159 11.81 8.49 14.49
N PRO A 160 11.77 7.20 14.89
CA PRO A 160 12.29 6.10 14.08
C PRO A 160 11.70 6.00 12.66
N TRP A 161 10.49 6.51 12.44
CA TRP A 161 9.78 6.42 11.17
C TRP A 161 9.95 7.66 10.29
N THR A 162 10.40 8.78 10.87
CA THR A 162 10.47 10.06 10.15
C THR A 162 11.39 10.05 8.94
N SER A 163 12.39 9.16 8.89
CA SER A 163 13.32 9.03 7.75
C SER A 163 12.63 8.58 6.46
N ILE A 164 11.69 7.63 6.53
CA ILE A 164 11.00 7.07 5.36
C ILE A 164 9.66 7.75 5.07
N PHE A 165 9.05 8.42 6.05
CA PHE A 165 7.75 9.09 5.88
C PHE A 165 7.90 10.49 5.28
N HIS A 166 8.15 10.57 3.96
CA HIS A 166 8.34 11.82 3.20
C HIS A 166 7.39 11.99 2.01
N GLY A 167 6.30 11.23 2.06
CA GLY A 167 5.34 11.05 0.97
C GLY A 167 4.68 9.69 1.12
N LEU A 168 5.30 8.75 1.82
CA LEU A 168 4.66 7.52 2.29
C LEU A 168 3.39 7.81 3.11
N HIS A 169 2.26 7.26 2.65
CA HIS A 169 0.96 7.43 3.30
C HIS A 169 0.82 6.52 4.50
N GLN A 170 1.12 5.23 4.32
CA GLN A 170 0.90 4.21 5.34
C GLN A 170 1.98 3.12 5.30
N LEU A 171 2.50 2.79 6.49
CA LEU A 171 3.27 1.57 6.76
C LEU A 171 2.41 0.65 7.62
N ALA A 172 2.19 -0.59 7.20
CA ALA A 172 1.51 -1.59 8.02
C ALA A 172 2.30 -2.89 8.12
N GLY A 173 2.16 -3.60 9.24
CA GLY A 173 2.86 -4.86 9.47
C GLY A 173 2.54 -5.45 10.84
N PHE A 174 3.45 -6.26 11.39
CA PHE A 174 3.32 -6.78 12.74
C PHE A 174 4.17 -5.99 13.74
N ARG A 175 3.60 -5.73 14.92
CA ARG A 175 4.33 -5.22 16.11
C ARG A 175 4.86 -6.34 17.01
N THR A 176 4.42 -7.57 16.80
CA THR A 176 4.91 -8.75 17.52
C THR A 176 5.45 -9.80 16.56
N LEU A 177 5.81 -10.99 17.08
CA LEU A 177 6.12 -12.15 16.27
C LEU A 177 5.04 -12.39 15.21
N SER A 178 5.48 -12.54 13.97
CA SER A 178 4.67 -12.89 12.81
C SER A 178 4.81 -14.39 12.55
N TYR A 179 3.70 -15.12 12.58
CA TYR A 179 3.65 -16.49 12.12
C TYR A 179 3.22 -16.50 10.65
N SER A 180 4.19 -16.61 9.76
CA SER A 180 4.02 -16.68 8.30
C SER A 180 3.49 -18.04 7.82
N ASP A 181 3.28 -18.17 6.49
CA ASP A 181 2.64 -19.33 5.83
C ASP A 181 1.14 -19.47 6.14
N ASN A 182 0.42 -18.36 5.98
CA ASN A 182 -0.94 -18.19 6.45
C ASN A 182 -1.87 -17.62 5.34
N GLY A 183 -3.15 -17.40 5.67
CA GLY A 183 -4.14 -16.86 4.73
C GLY A 183 -4.15 -15.33 4.58
N ILE A 184 -3.32 -14.61 5.33
CA ILE A 184 -3.33 -13.14 5.41
C ILE A 184 -3.05 -12.50 4.05
N PRO A 185 -2.01 -12.89 3.26
CA PRO A 185 -1.69 -12.20 2.02
C PRO A 185 -2.85 -12.20 1.00
N ASN A 186 -3.49 -13.36 0.81
CA ASN A 186 -4.65 -13.49 -0.09
C ASN A 186 -5.86 -12.70 0.43
N ARG A 187 -6.13 -12.78 1.74
CA ARG A 187 -7.27 -12.08 2.35
C ARG A 187 -7.09 -10.57 2.25
N TYR A 188 -5.89 -10.09 2.55
CA TYR A 188 -5.52 -8.69 2.46
C TYR A 188 -5.68 -8.16 1.02
N ALA A 189 -5.10 -8.83 0.04
CA ALA A 189 -5.22 -8.44 -1.37
C ALA A 189 -6.70 -8.39 -1.84
N ASN A 190 -7.54 -9.34 -1.40
CA ASN A 190 -8.96 -9.33 -1.75
C ASN A 190 -9.72 -8.16 -1.11
N LEU A 191 -9.39 -7.79 0.12
CA LEU A 191 -9.98 -6.62 0.79
C LEU A 191 -9.56 -5.31 0.08
N LEU A 192 -8.30 -5.19 -0.33
CA LEU A 192 -7.84 -4.05 -1.12
C LEU A 192 -8.53 -3.96 -2.49
N LYS A 193 -8.69 -5.09 -3.20
CA LYS A 193 -9.44 -5.14 -4.47
C LYS A 193 -10.91 -4.77 -4.31
N ALA A 194 -11.50 -5.06 -3.16
CA ALA A 194 -12.83 -4.59 -2.79
C ALA A 194 -12.85 -3.09 -2.38
N ASN A 195 -11.77 -2.37 -2.65
CA ASN A 195 -11.54 -0.97 -2.29
C ASN A 195 -11.63 -0.73 -0.78
N GLY A 196 -11.20 -1.69 0.05
CA GLY A 196 -11.05 -1.54 1.49
C GLY A 196 -10.00 -0.47 1.85
N GLY A 197 -10.09 0.08 3.06
CA GLY A 197 -9.05 0.96 3.60
C GLY A 197 -7.75 0.19 3.77
N VAL A 198 -6.59 0.80 3.48
CA VAL A 198 -5.31 0.07 3.37
C VAL A 198 -4.92 -0.59 4.70
N TRP A 199 -4.61 0.19 5.76
CA TRP A 199 -4.26 -0.41 7.05
C TRP A 199 -5.41 -1.19 7.70
N GLN A 200 -6.67 -0.77 7.49
CA GLN A 200 -7.84 -1.48 8.03
C GLN A 200 -7.97 -2.88 7.42
N SER A 201 -7.68 -3.01 6.12
CA SER A 201 -7.69 -4.30 5.43
C SER A 201 -6.58 -5.21 5.96
N TRP A 202 -5.41 -4.65 6.32
CA TRP A 202 -4.33 -5.41 6.95
C TRP A 202 -4.77 -5.96 8.31
N PHE A 203 -5.33 -5.10 9.17
CA PHE A 203 -5.84 -5.51 10.48
C PHE A 203 -6.93 -6.58 10.36
N SER A 204 -7.89 -6.36 9.46
CA SER A 204 -8.95 -7.33 9.19
C SER A 204 -8.42 -8.65 8.65
N ALA A 205 -7.33 -8.64 7.87
CA ALA A 205 -6.73 -9.85 7.36
C ALA A 205 -6.05 -10.66 8.48
N VAL A 206 -5.31 -9.98 9.36
CA VAL A 206 -4.67 -10.56 10.55
C VAL A 206 -5.70 -11.14 11.52
N ASP A 207 -6.78 -10.42 11.83
CA ASP A 207 -7.87 -10.94 12.69
C ASP A 207 -8.61 -12.11 12.03
N GLY A 208 -8.76 -12.05 10.72
CA GLY A 208 -9.36 -13.12 9.93
C GLY A 208 -8.57 -14.43 10.00
N GLU A 209 -7.24 -14.34 10.06
CA GLU A 209 -6.35 -15.50 10.26
C GLU A 209 -6.43 -16.03 11.69
N ARG A 210 -6.46 -15.13 12.68
CA ARG A 210 -6.61 -15.49 14.11
C ARG A 210 -7.87 -16.31 14.39
N THR A 211 -8.97 -15.99 13.72
CA THR A 211 -10.24 -16.71 13.91
C THR A 211 -10.33 -18.03 13.13
N PHE A 212 -9.52 -18.21 12.07
CA PHE A 212 -9.51 -19.41 11.25
C PHE A 212 -8.93 -20.63 11.98
N SER A 213 -8.05 -20.44 12.97
CA SER A 213 -7.37 -21.52 13.71
C SER A 213 -8.22 -22.22 14.79
N GLY A 214 -9.56 -22.13 14.73
CA GLY A 214 -10.44 -23.01 15.53
C GLY A 214 -10.85 -22.49 16.91
N SER A 215 -11.33 -21.25 17.00
CA SER A 215 -12.28 -20.76 18.03
C SER A 215 -11.78 -20.32 19.42
N THR A 216 -10.48 -20.19 19.67
CA THR A 216 -9.97 -19.43 20.83
C THR A 216 -9.08 -18.30 20.33
N TYR A 217 -9.32 -17.07 20.79
CA TYR A 217 -8.46 -15.92 20.48
C TYR A 217 -7.04 -16.27 20.93
N SER A 218 -6.16 -16.58 19.98
CA SER A 218 -4.77 -16.95 20.25
C SER A 218 -3.84 -15.81 19.83
N THR A 219 -2.59 -15.82 20.29
CA THR A 219 -1.57 -14.86 19.86
C THR A 219 -1.11 -15.07 18.41
N TYR A 220 -1.51 -16.16 17.76
CA TYR A 220 -1.30 -16.40 16.33
C TYR A 220 -2.25 -15.53 15.49
N PRO A 221 -1.82 -14.94 14.35
CA PRO A 221 -0.47 -15.00 13.76
C PRO A 221 0.48 -13.91 14.28
N GLY A 222 0.07 -13.13 15.28
CA GLY A 222 0.76 -11.94 15.78
C GLY A 222 -0.23 -10.79 15.93
N PHE A 223 0.19 -9.62 16.40
CA PHE A 223 -0.64 -8.41 16.45
C PHE A 223 -0.17 -7.41 15.40
N ALA A 224 -1.13 -6.89 14.63
CA ALA A 224 -0.88 -5.89 13.61
C ALA A 224 -0.60 -4.51 14.23
N SER A 225 0.11 -3.70 13.48
CA SER A 225 0.30 -2.27 13.72
C SER A 225 0.36 -1.52 12.39
N ALA A 226 0.15 -0.21 12.47
CA ALA A 226 0.37 0.70 11.37
C ALA A 226 0.93 2.03 11.86
N ILE A 227 1.72 2.66 11.01
CA ILE A 227 2.23 4.03 11.11
C ILE A 227 1.66 4.79 9.91
N ILE A 228 1.00 5.91 10.16
CA ILE A 228 0.24 6.64 9.13
C ILE A 228 0.33 8.15 9.39
N TYR A 229 -0.01 8.97 8.41
CA TYR A 229 -0.43 10.34 8.66
C TYR A 229 -1.94 10.41 8.91
N THR A 230 -2.38 11.35 9.73
CA THR A 230 -3.82 11.56 9.98
C THR A 230 -4.57 11.95 8.70
N THR A 231 -3.91 12.62 7.75
CA THR A 231 -4.48 13.00 6.45
C THR A 231 -4.71 11.83 5.51
N THR A 232 -3.97 10.73 5.69
CA THR A 232 -3.98 9.54 4.83
C THR A 232 -4.68 8.34 5.49
N GLU A 233 -5.26 8.54 6.68
CA GLU A 233 -5.81 7.46 7.53
C GLU A 233 -6.91 6.62 6.85
N ASN A 234 -7.66 7.22 5.95
CA ASN A 234 -8.80 6.59 5.28
C ASN A 234 -8.52 6.22 3.82
N ASP A 235 -7.24 6.21 3.43
CA ASP A 235 -6.86 5.91 2.06
C ASP A 235 -7.23 4.48 1.65
N ARG A 236 -7.58 4.38 0.38
CA ARG A 236 -7.96 3.16 -0.32
C ARG A 236 -7.20 3.15 -1.63
N LEU A 237 -6.92 1.96 -2.17
CA LEU A 237 -6.28 1.87 -3.48
C LEU A 237 -7.04 2.63 -4.57
N GLY A 238 -8.38 2.66 -4.51
CA GLY A 238 -9.17 3.34 -5.53
C GLY A 238 -9.36 4.85 -5.38
N ASN A 239 -8.92 5.44 -4.26
CA ASN A 239 -8.90 6.88 -4.02
C ASN A 239 -8.15 7.16 -2.70
N TYR A 240 -7.13 8.00 -2.76
CA TYR A 240 -6.32 8.36 -1.60
C TYR A 240 -5.96 9.86 -1.63
N ALA A 241 -5.50 10.38 -0.49
CA ALA A 241 -5.17 11.80 -0.31
C ALA A 241 -3.96 12.23 -1.18
N ALA A 242 -3.53 13.49 -1.03
CA ALA A 242 -2.25 13.93 -1.58
C ALA A 242 -1.11 13.64 -0.60
N ASP A 243 0.10 13.53 -1.14
CA ASP A 243 1.31 13.17 -0.43
C ASP A 243 1.56 14.08 0.79
N PRO A 244 1.83 13.49 1.96
CA PRO A 244 2.25 14.23 3.15
C PRO A 244 3.61 14.89 2.94
N ALA A 245 3.77 16.12 3.45
CA ALA A 245 5.00 16.91 3.33
C ALA A 245 6.23 16.36 4.10
N GLY A 246 6.09 15.21 4.76
CA GLY A 246 7.15 14.57 5.53
C GLY A 246 7.28 15.01 7.00
N GLY A 247 8.01 14.21 7.77
CA GLY A 247 8.34 14.46 9.18
C GLY A 247 7.30 13.93 10.20
N ALA A 248 7.38 14.39 11.45
CA ALA A 248 6.59 13.82 12.55
C ALA A 248 5.16 14.38 12.69
N ASN A 249 4.87 15.51 12.03
CA ASN A 249 3.63 16.24 12.25
C ASN A 249 2.42 15.44 11.76
N ASN A 250 1.41 15.29 12.61
CA ASN A 250 0.19 14.51 12.34
C ASN A 250 0.42 13.01 12.09
N MET A 251 1.61 12.48 12.38
CA MET A 251 1.80 11.02 12.42
C MET A 251 0.92 10.41 13.50
N LYS A 252 0.38 9.24 13.20
CA LYS A 252 -0.47 8.45 14.08
C LYS A 252 -0.06 6.98 13.98
N THR A 253 -0.31 6.23 15.04
CA THR A 253 -0.14 4.79 15.04
C THR A 253 -1.41 4.08 15.49
N TRP A 254 -1.67 2.93 14.86
CA TRP A 254 -2.73 1.99 15.21
C TRP A 254 -2.10 0.66 15.59
N TRP A 255 -2.73 -0.08 16.51
CA TRP A 255 -2.25 -1.40 16.90
C TRP A 255 -3.38 -2.30 17.43
N GLN A 256 -3.22 -3.62 17.23
CA GLN A 256 -4.07 -4.65 17.85
C GLN A 256 -3.56 -5.02 19.25
N PHE A 257 -4.46 -5.55 20.08
CA PHE A 257 -4.20 -6.06 21.44
C PHE A 257 -4.46 -7.56 21.54
#